data_AF-C9SY19-F1
#
_entry.id   AF-C9SY19-F1
#
_cell.length_a   1.000
_cell.length_b   1.000
_cell.length_c   1.000
_cell.angle_alpha   90.00
_cell.angle_beta   90.00
_cell.angle_gamma   90.00
#
_symmetry.space_group_name_H-M   'P 1'
#
loop_
_entity.id
_entity.type
_entity.pdbx_description
1 polymer ?
#
loop_
_entity_poly.entity_id
_entity_poly.type
_entity_poly.pdbx_seq_one_letter_code
_entity_poly.pdbx_strand_id
1 'polypeptide(L)'
;MRSSSSAWTARYLYDKLAGPPRFHLVLFASSLAGTEVRRRVDAFLRCLNDPKGFYARLGGPSRFNVVVILKMLPFQWSGANVDPGLAAVRDALPEGATVVFDDKAPDEDAHTVWGANHLTGGVAVIRPDLWVASTSFPDRMEGVSGLFEGFLI
;
A
#
# COMPACT_ATOMS: atom_id res chain seq x y z
N MET A 1 6.36 -33.79 -13.14
CA MET A 1 5.65 -32.51 -12.89
C MET A 1 5.86 -32.14 -11.43
N ARG A 2 6.73 -31.18 -11.12
CA ARG A 2 6.87 -30.66 -9.74
C ARG A 2 5.94 -29.47 -9.62
N SER A 3 4.93 -29.56 -8.75
CA SER A 3 4.14 -28.39 -8.36
C SER A 3 5.05 -27.47 -7.54
N SER A 4 5.32 -26.27 -8.04
CA SER A 4 5.90 -25.21 -7.22
C SER A 4 4.82 -24.72 -6.26
N SER A 5 4.80 -25.24 -5.03
CA SER A 5 4.17 -24.53 -3.93
C SER A 5 5.03 -23.28 -3.66
N SER A 6 4.46 -22.09 -3.85
CA SER A 6 5.10 -20.86 -3.40
C SER A 6 5.15 -20.90 -1.88
N ALA A 7 6.32 -21.18 -1.31
CA ALA A 7 6.54 -21.10 0.12
C ALA A 7 6.42 -19.64 0.58
N TRP A 8 5.44 -19.35 1.44
CA TRP A 8 5.32 -18.04 2.08
C TRP A 8 6.56 -17.83 2.95
N THR A 9 7.43 -16.89 2.55
CA THR A 9 8.63 -16.56 3.32
C THR A 9 8.37 -15.27 4.09
N ALA A 10 8.51 -15.31 5.41
CA ALA A 10 8.60 -14.10 6.22
C ALA A 10 9.82 -13.29 5.74
N ARG A 11 9.59 -12.01 5.45
CA ARG A 11 10.61 -11.09 4.94
C ARG A 11 10.39 -9.71 5.52
N TYR A 12 11.43 -8.91 5.50
CA TYR A 12 11.34 -7.56 6.00
C TYR A 12 10.64 -6.66 5.00
N LEU A 13 9.94 -5.63 5.50
CA LEU A 13 9.26 -4.66 4.64
C LEU A 13 10.23 -3.98 3.65
N TYR A 14 11.44 -3.65 4.10
CA TYR A 14 12.45 -3.01 3.26
C TYR A 14 12.87 -3.86 2.05
N ASP A 15 12.72 -5.19 2.10
CA ASP A 15 12.96 -6.05 0.94
C ASP A 15 12.00 -5.76 -0.22
N LYS A 16 10.84 -5.15 0.06
CA LYS A 16 9.84 -4.72 -0.93
C LYS A 16 10.09 -3.33 -1.49
N LEU A 17 11.06 -2.61 -0.92
CA LEU A 17 11.48 -1.28 -1.34
C LEU A 17 12.75 -1.35 -2.21
N ALA A 18 13.42 -2.51 -2.24
CA ALA A 18 14.58 -2.73 -3.10
C ALA A 18 14.21 -2.65 -4.60
N GLY A 19 15.18 -2.22 -5.42
CA GLY A 19 15.05 -2.18 -6.88
C GLY A 19 15.42 -0.83 -7.49
N PRO A 20 14.94 -0.55 -8.73
CA PRO A 20 15.17 0.72 -9.41
C PRO A 20 14.73 1.92 -8.56
N PRO A 21 15.33 3.10 -8.75
CA PRO A 21 15.10 4.27 -7.91
C PRO A 21 13.68 4.82 -8.12
N ARG A 22 12.75 4.39 -7.27
CA ARG A 22 11.34 4.79 -7.27
C ARG A 22 10.97 5.35 -5.90
N PHE A 23 10.00 6.25 -5.87
CA PHE A 23 9.34 6.60 -4.61
C PHE A 23 8.41 5.47 -4.21
N HIS A 24 8.37 5.13 -2.93
CA HIS A 24 7.49 4.09 -2.42
C HIS A 24 6.30 4.73 -1.70
N LEU A 25 5.10 4.37 -2.12
CA LEU A 25 3.86 4.71 -1.43
C LEU A 25 3.47 3.49 -0.59
N VAL A 26 3.84 3.50 0.68
CA VAL A 26 3.56 2.40 1.60
C VAL A 26 2.25 2.70 2.33
N LEU A 27 1.19 2.00 1.90
CA LEU A 27 -0.15 2.10 2.46
C LEU A 27 -0.34 1.09 3.59
N PHE A 28 -0.65 1.58 4.78
CA PHE A 28 -1.05 0.80 5.94
C PHE A 28 -2.57 0.70 5.97
N ALA A 29 -3.13 -0.44 5.54
CA ALA A 29 -4.57 -0.62 5.30
C ALA A 29 -5.31 -1.49 6.35
N SER A 30 -4.63 -1.81 7.46
CA SER A 30 -5.10 -2.71 8.53
C SER A 30 -5.72 -4.01 7.96
N SER A 31 -6.73 -4.56 8.61
CA SER A 31 -7.46 -5.73 8.16
C SER A 31 -8.57 -5.38 7.16
N LEU A 32 -8.72 -4.08 6.83
CA LEU A 32 -9.85 -3.56 6.06
C LEU A 32 -11.22 -3.97 6.64
N ALA A 33 -11.35 -4.36 7.90
CA ALA A 33 -12.65 -4.75 8.47
C ALA A 33 -13.53 -3.52 8.80
N GLY A 34 -12.92 -2.38 9.12
CA GLY A 34 -13.62 -1.16 9.52
C GLY A 34 -14.04 -0.29 8.34
N THR A 35 -15.21 0.35 8.44
CA THR A 35 -15.74 1.25 7.40
C THR A 35 -14.83 2.45 7.13
N GLU A 36 -14.22 3.03 8.17
CA GLU A 36 -13.40 4.24 8.01
C GLU A 36 -12.08 3.94 7.28
N VAL A 37 -11.37 2.86 7.65
CA VAL A 37 -10.14 2.47 6.94
C VAL A 37 -10.45 2.10 5.48
N ARG A 38 -11.57 1.41 5.19
CA ARG A 38 -12.01 1.14 3.80
C ARG A 38 -12.23 2.43 3.03
N ARG A 39 -13.02 3.37 3.57
CA ARG A 39 -13.32 4.66 2.93
C ARG A 39 -12.05 5.42 2.55
N ARG A 40 -11.04 5.41 3.44
CA ARG A 40 -9.76 6.10 3.20
C ARG A 40 -8.91 5.36 2.17
N VAL A 41 -8.84 4.03 2.24
CA VAL A 41 -8.15 3.21 1.24
C VAL A 41 -8.79 3.39 -0.15
N ASP A 42 -10.12 3.45 -0.24
CA ASP A 42 -10.82 3.73 -1.49
C ASP A 42 -10.51 5.13 -2.03
N ALA A 43 -10.35 6.13 -1.16
CA ALA A 43 -9.91 7.46 -1.57
C ALA A 43 -8.48 7.46 -2.11
N PHE A 44 -7.56 6.73 -1.46
CA PHE A 44 -6.19 6.54 -1.94
C PHE A 44 -6.17 5.88 -3.33
N LEU A 45 -6.91 4.77 -3.51
CA LEU A 45 -6.95 4.05 -4.78
C LEU A 45 -7.59 4.88 -5.89
N ARG A 46 -8.66 5.63 -5.60
CA ARG A 46 -9.22 6.59 -6.57
C ARG A 46 -8.22 7.66 -6.98
N CYS A 47 -7.42 8.16 -6.04
CA CYS A 47 -6.37 9.13 -6.34
C CYS A 47 -5.29 8.56 -7.28
N LEU A 48 -4.85 7.31 -7.06
CA LEU A 48 -3.84 6.68 -7.92
C LEU A 48 -4.39 6.27 -9.30
N ASN A 49 -5.68 5.90 -9.37
CA ASN A 49 -6.33 5.49 -10.61
C ASN A 49 -6.93 6.66 -11.41
N ASP A 50 -6.90 7.89 -10.89
CA ASP A 50 -7.29 9.07 -11.67
C ASP A 50 -6.27 9.29 -12.79
N PRO A 51 -6.67 9.20 -14.08
CA PRO A 51 -5.75 9.43 -15.20
C PRO A 51 -5.20 10.87 -15.25
N LYS A 52 -5.81 11.81 -14.53
CA LYS A 52 -5.33 13.19 -14.37
C LYS A 52 -4.56 13.40 -13.05
N GLY A 53 -4.54 12.40 -12.18
CA GLY A 53 -3.86 12.45 -10.88
C GLY A 53 -2.33 12.37 -11.00
N PHE A 54 -1.64 12.76 -9.94
CA PHE A 54 -0.17 12.82 -9.90
C PHE A 54 0.49 11.49 -10.26
N TYR A 55 -0.10 10.37 -9.84
CA TYR A 55 0.46 9.04 -10.08
C TYR A 55 0.59 8.78 -11.59
N ALA A 56 -0.50 8.95 -12.35
CA ALA A 56 -0.47 8.77 -13.80
C ALA A 56 0.41 9.82 -14.50
N ARG A 57 0.26 11.10 -14.11
CA ARG A 57 0.97 12.23 -14.74
C ARG A 57 2.48 12.18 -14.55
N LEU A 58 2.95 11.75 -13.39
CA LEU A 58 4.36 11.76 -13.00
C LEU A 58 5.05 10.40 -13.21
N GLY A 59 4.51 9.54 -14.10
CA GLY A 59 5.18 8.33 -14.58
C GLY A 59 4.73 7.00 -13.95
N GLY A 60 3.75 7.00 -13.05
CA GLY A 60 3.07 5.81 -12.56
C GLY A 60 4.04 4.73 -12.05
N PRO A 61 3.87 3.44 -12.44
CA PRO A 61 4.72 2.34 -11.96
C PRO A 61 6.23 2.50 -12.23
N SER A 62 6.61 3.34 -13.20
CA SER A 62 8.02 3.60 -13.52
C SER A 62 8.71 4.51 -12.50
N ARG A 63 7.94 5.32 -11.77
CA ARG A 63 8.43 6.29 -10.77
C ARG A 63 7.98 5.98 -9.35
N PHE A 64 6.86 5.26 -9.22
CA PHE A 64 6.24 4.93 -7.95
C PHE A 64 6.15 3.41 -7.77
N ASN A 65 6.44 2.95 -6.56
CA ASN A 65 6.21 1.60 -6.08
C ASN A 65 5.08 1.64 -5.05
N VAL A 66 3.96 0.98 -5.31
CA VAL A 66 2.85 0.94 -4.35
C VAL A 66 2.99 -0.34 -3.54
N VAL A 67 3.10 -0.19 -2.21
CA VAL A 67 3.17 -1.33 -1.28
C VAL A 67 2.02 -1.22 -0.30
N VAL A 68 1.19 -2.25 -0.21
CA VAL A 68 0.01 -2.28 0.66
C VAL A 68 0.23 -3.29 1.78
N ILE A 69 0.19 -2.83 3.03
CA ILE A 69 0.35 -3.64 4.22
C ILE A 69 -1.02 -3.98 4.78
N LEU A 70 -1.33 -5.27 4.83
CA LEU A 70 -2.58 -5.81 5.32
C LEU A 70 -2.37 -6.65 6.57
N LYS A 71 -3.22 -6.43 7.58
CA LYS A 71 -3.29 -7.24 8.80
C LYS A 71 -4.22 -8.43 8.58
N MET A 72 -3.75 -9.40 7.81
CA MET A 72 -4.46 -10.65 7.50
C MET A 72 -3.51 -11.65 6.85
N LEU A 73 -3.97 -12.89 6.70
CA LEU A 73 -3.27 -13.96 5.99
C LEU A 73 -3.60 -13.94 4.48
N PRO A 74 -2.68 -14.41 3.61
CA PRO A 74 -2.88 -14.37 2.16
C PRO A 74 -4.17 -15.02 1.67
N PHE A 75 -4.59 -16.14 2.27
CA PHE A 75 -5.82 -16.83 1.86
C PHE A 75 -7.10 -16.04 2.18
N GLN A 76 -7.05 -15.11 3.14
CA GLN A 76 -8.16 -14.22 3.46
C GLN A 76 -8.34 -13.15 2.38
N TRP A 77 -7.28 -12.84 1.63
CA TRP A 77 -7.28 -11.88 0.53
C TRP A 77 -7.65 -12.46 -0.84
N SER A 78 -7.31 -13.73 -1.08
CA SER A 78 -7.51 -14.40 -2.38
C SER A 78 -8.49 -15.57 -2.37
N GLY A 79 -9.19 -15.81 -1.26
CA GLY A 79 -10.14 -16.92 -1.13
C GLY A 79 -11.41 -16.78 -1.98
N ALA A 80 -12.08 -17.91 -2.25
CA ALA A 80 -13.29 -17.97 -3.07
C ALA A 80 -14.49 -17.20 -2.47
N ASN A 81 -14.51 -17.01 -1.14
CA ASN A 81 -15.55 -16.31 -0.40
C ASN A 81 -15.04 -14.96 0.14
N VAL A 82 -14.15 -14.29 -0.59
CA VAL A 82 -13.63 -13.00 -0.16
C VAL A 82 -14.77 -11.98 -0.03
N ASP A 83 -14.74 -11.16 1.03
CA ASP A 83 -15.69 -10.07 1.22
C ASP A 83 -15.70 -9.14 -0.02
N PRO A 84 -16.88 -8.71 -0.52
CA PRO A 84 -16.95 -7.85 -1.70
C PRO A 84 -16.17 -6.54 -1.57
N GLY A 85 -16.07 -5.98 -0.35
CA GLY A 85 -15.25 -4.79 -0.11
C GLY A 85 -13.76 -5.07 -0.27
N LEU A 86 -13.27 -6.21 0.24
CA LEU A 86 -11.90 -6.67 0.01
C LEU A 86 -11.62 -6.92 -1.49
N ALA A 87 -12.57 -7.55 -2.20
CA ALA A 87 -12.46 -7.73 -3.66
C ALA A 87 -12.35 -6.40 -4.39
N ALA A 88 -13.19 -5.41 -4.05
CA ALA A 88 -13.15 -4.09 -4.65
C ALA A 88 -11.80 -3.38 -4.43
N VAL A 89 -11.25 -3.43 -3.21
CA VAL A 89 -9.92 -2.88 -2.91
C VAL A 89 -8.84 -3.60 -3.74
N ARG A 90 -8.91 -4.92 -3.84
CA ARG A 90 -7.97 -5.73 -4.62
C ARG A 90 -7.98 -5.36 -6.09
N ASP A 91 -9.17 -5.29 -6.67
CA ASP A 91 -9.37 -5.08 -8.10
C ASP A 91 -9.05 -3.63 -8.50
N ALA A 92 -9.05 -2.70 -7.53
CA ALA A 92 -8.66 -1.31 -7.72
C ALA A 92 -7.15 -1.04 -7.47
N LEU A 93 -6.34 -2.05 -7.13
CA LEU A 93 -4.89 -1.85 -6.98
C LEU A 93 -4.25 -1.49 -8.33
N PRO A 94 -3.36 -0.48 -8.38
CA PRO A 94 -2.67 -0.14 -9.61
C PRO A 94 -1.73 -1.29 -10.02
N GLU A 95 -1.44 -1.36 -11.32
CA GLU A 95 -0.51 -2.35 -11.87
C GLU A 95 0.84 -2.31 -11.13
N GLY A 96 1.34 -3.49 -10.76
CA GLY A 96 2.61 -3.65 -10.06
C GLY A 96 2.55 -3.35 -8.56
N ALA A 97 1.39 -3.03 -7.98
CA ALA A 97 1.24 -2.91 -6.54
C ALA A 97 1.58 -4.23 -5.84
N THR A 98 2.33 -4.15 -4.75
CA THR A 98 2.73 -5.30 -3.94
C THR A 98 1.93 -5.34 -2.65
N VAL A 99 1.26 -6.46 -2.38
CA VAL A 99 0.58 -6.69 -1.10
C VAL A 99 1.52 -7.45 -0.15
N VAL A 100 1.64 -6.94 1.07
CA VAL A 100 2.38 -7.55 2.17
C VAL A 100 1.39 -7.89 3.28
N PHE A 101 1.47 -9.12 3.76
CA PHE A 101 0.60 -9.66 4.79
C PHE A 101 1.35 -9.70 6.12
N ASP A 102 0.70 -9.21 7.16
CA ASP A 102 1.20 -9.23 8.53
C ASP A 102 0.26 -10.08 9.42
N ASP A 103 0.80 -11.19 9.92
CA ASP A 103 0.12 -12.15 10.77
C ASP A 103 0.46 -12.02 12.25
N LYS A 104 1.32 -11.07 12.65
CA LYS A 104 1.73 -10.88 14.05
C LYS A 104 0.60 -10.44 14.96
N ALA A 105 0.82 -10.48 16.27
CA ALA A 105 -0.14 -9.92 17.22
C ALA A 105 -0.29 -8.39 17.01
N PRO A 106 -1.44 -7.78 17.36
CA PRO A 106 -1.69 -6.35 17.12
C PRO A 106 -0.66 -5.39 17.72
N ASP A 107 0.03 -5.78 18.78
CA ASP A 107 1.08 -5.01 19.45
C ASP A 107 2.47 -5.13 18.80
N GLU A 108 2.64 -6.08 17.87
CA GLU A 108 3.90 -6.38 17.20
C GLU A 108 3.83 -6.23 15.67
N ASP A 109 2.64 -5.94 15.15
CA ASP A 109 2.41 -5.81 13.73
C ASP A 109 3.01 -4.52 13.15
N ALA A 110 3.16 -4.50 11.83
CA ALA A 110 3.75 -3.40 11.09
C ALA A 110 3.01 -2.09 11.29
N HIS A 111 1.68 -2.10 11.49
CA HIS A 111 0.91 -0.88 11.73
C HIS A 111 1.31 -0.27 13.07
N THR A 112 1.33 -1.07 14.14
CA THR A 112 1.74 -0.61 15.46
C THR A 112 3.21 -0.17 15.48
N VAL A 113 4.12 -0.95 14.89
CA VAL A 113 5.56 -0.62 14.83
C VAL A 113 5.81 0.70 14.07
N TRP A 114 5.03 0.99 13.03
CA TRP A 114 5.12 2.23 12.27
C TRP A 114 4.26 3.37 12.82
N GLY A 115 3.52 3.16 13.91
CA GLY A 115 2.61 4.14 14.48
C GLY A 115 1.40 4.46 13.58
N ALA A 116 1.05 3.58 12.65
CA ALA A 116 -0.12 3.71 11.79
C ALA A 116 -1.38 3.24 12.52
N ASN A 117 -2.40 4.09 12.59
CA ASN A 117 -3.63 3.77 13.29
C ASN A 117 -4.49 2.76 12.50
N HIS A 118 -4.88 1.65 13.12
CA HIS A 118 -5.70 0.61 12.49
C HIS A 118 -7.08 1.07 11.99
N LEU A 119 -7.70 2.06 12.65
CA LEU A 119 -9.03 2.57 12.29
C LEU A 119 -9.00 3.46 11.05
N THR A 120 -7.89 4.16 10.83
CA THR A 120 -7.77 5.17 9.76
C THR A 120 -6.72 4.85 8.70
N GLY A 121 -5.85 3.88 8.96
CA GLY A 121 -4.66 3.62 8.16
C GLY A 121 -3.68 4.79 8.15
N GLY A 122 -2.72 4.70 7.23
CA GLY A 122 -1.71 5.72 6.97
C GLY A 122 -0.96 5.43 5.68
N VAL A 123 -0.29 6.45 5.14
CA VAL A 123 0.60 6.35 3.98
C VAL A 123 1.95 6.93 4.36
N ALA A 124 3.01 6.16 4.16
CA ALA A 124 4.37 6.66 4.21
C ALA A 124 4.90 6.81 2.77
N VAL A 125 5.41 8.00 2.46
CA VAL A 125 6.12 8.28 1.21
C VAL A 125 7.61 8.12 1.48
N ILE A 126 8.21 7.09 0.90
CA ILE A 126 9.62 6.76 1.08
C ILE A 126 10.37 7.08 -0.21
N ARG A 127 11.51 7.73 -0.06
CA ARG A 127 12.39 8.09 -1.18
C ARG A 127 13.18 6.89 -1.72
N PRO A 128 13.76 6.99 -2.92
CA PRO A 128 14.66 5.97 -3.45
C PRO A 128 15.87 5.62 -2.57
N ASP A 129 16.30 6.52 -1.68
CA ASP A 129 17.37 6.30 -0.70
C ASP A 129 16.86 5.77 0.65
N LEU A 130 15.60 5.31 0.70
CA LEU A 130 14.92 4.70 1.85
C LEU A 130 14.62 5.63 3.03
N TRP A 131 14.76 6.95 2.85
CA TRP A 131 14.32 7.93 3.82
C TRP A 131 12.82 8.23 3.66
N VAL A 132 12.09 8.28 4.78
CA VAL A 132 10.71 8.75 4.79
C VAL A 132 10.70 10.26 4.48
N ALA A 133 10.09 10.64 3.37
CA ALA A 133 9.94 12.05 2.98
C ALA A 133 8.71 12.70 3.62
N SER A 134 7.60 11.97 3.69
CA SER A 134 6.36 12.46 4.30
C SER A 134 5.47 11.31 4.74
N THR A 135 4.52 11.61 5.62
CA THR A 135 3.41 10.73 5.97
C THR A 135 2.09 11.47 5.73
N SER A 136 1.03 10.72 5.40
CA SER A 136 -0.31 11.27 5.22
C SER A 136 -1.37 10.24 5.60
N PHE A 137 -2.62 10.70 5.74
CA PHE A 137 -3.75 9.78 5.74
C PHE A 137 -4.09 9.35 4.30
N PRO A 138 -4.65 8.15 4.09
CA PRO A 138 -4.93 7.67 2.73
C PRO A 138 -5.92 8.55 1.96
N ASP A 139 -6.77 9.32 2.63
CA ASP A 139 -7.71 10.28 2.04
C ASP A 139 -7.19 11.72 1.96
N ARG A 140 -5.88 11.95 2.19
CA ARG A 140 -5.22 13.26 2.15
C ARG A 140 -4.01 13.26 1.22
N MET A 141 -4.18 12.69 0.03
CA MET A 141 -3.11 12.53 -0.94
C MET A 141 -2.81 13.80 -1.74
N GLU A 142 -3.63 14.85 -1.61
CA GLU A 142 -3.38 16.15 -2.25
C GLU A 142 -2.07 16.78 -1.75
N GLY A 143 -1.75 16.64 -0.46
CA GLY A 143 -0.48 17.11 0.10
C GLY A 143 0.73 16.34 -0.45
N VAL A 144 0.55 15.03 -0.72
CA VAL A 144 1.59 14.20 -1.35
C VAL A 144 1.77 14.56 -2.82
N SER A 145 0.68 14.86 -3.54
CA SER A 145 0.74 15.39 -4.91
C SER A 145 1.57 16.68 -4.96
N GLY A 146 1.26 17.64 -4.09
CA GLY A 146 1.99 18.91 -4.04
C GLY A 146 3.48 18.76 -3.71
N LEU A 147 3.85 17.78 -2.88
CA LEU A 147 5.25 17.44 -2.64
C LEU A 147 5.96 17.07 -3.95
N PHE A 148 5.38 16.17 -4.74
CA PHE A 148 6.02 15.67 -5.97
C PHE A 148 6.04 16.70 -7.10
N GLU A 149 4.98 17.49 -7.25
CA GLU A 149 4.92 18.54 -8.28
C GLU A 149 6.00 19.62 -8.09
N GLY A 150 6.57 19.74 -6.89
CA GLY A 150 7.70 20.64 -6.63
C GLY A 150 9.04 20.22 -7.25
N PHE A 151 9.21 18.95 -7.66
CA PHE A 151 10.51 18.46 -8.13
C PHE A 151 10.49 17.33 -9.17
N LEU A 152 9.33 16.70 -9.42
CA LEU A 152 9.17 15.74 -10.51
C LEU A 152 8.55 16.45 -11.73
N ILE A 153 9.12 16.16 -12.91
CA ILE A 153 8.73 16.70 -14.22
C ILE A 153 8.17 15.56 -15.06
#